data_AF-A0A951BSG2-F1
#
_entry.id   AF-A0A951BSG2-F1
#
_cell.length_a   1.000
_cell.length_b   1.000
_cell.length_c   1.000
_cell.angle_alpha   90.00
_cell.angle_beta   90.00
_cell.angle_gamma   90.00
#
_symmetry.space_group_name_H-M   'P 1'
#
loop_
_entity.id
_entity.type
_entity.pdbx_description
1 polymer ?
#
loop_
_entity_poly.entity_id
_entity_poly.type
_entity_poly.pdbx_seq_one_letter_code
_entity_poly.pdbx_strand_id
1 'polypeptide(L)'
;MTTSISGDALQPREERSCAGSYISAGGCTNSTGTGGVTEIFTDIDNFGKISGVSDKAKDLASKLPAKVADTAHHIGNQPKVSAFEFATISGQCYTVGGVELDALNQSVE
;
A
#
# COMPACT_ATOMS: atom_id res chain seq x y z
N MET A 1 -2.22 -25.76 -2.37
CA MET A 1 -2.19 -24.47 -3.06
C MET A 1 -1.09 -23.67 -2.39
N THR A 2 0.01 -23.45 -3.11
CA THR A 2 1.29 -22.99 -2.58
C THR A 2 1.20 -21.50 -2.26
N THR A 3 1.35 -21.13 -0.98
CA THR A 3 1.53 -19.74 -0.58
C THR A 3 2.87 -19.27 -1.14
N SER A 4 2.84 -18.45 -2.19
CA SER A 4 4.06 -17.88 -2.76
C SER A 4 4.58 -16.81 -1.81
N ILE A 5 5.47 -17.20 -0.90
CA ILE A 5 6.42 -16.30 -0.25
C ILE A 5 7.46 -16.01 -1.33
N SER A 6 7.40 -14.83 -1.94
CA SER A 6 8.32 -14.45 -3.02
C SER A 6 9.77 -14.56 -2.52
N GLY A 7 10.52 -15.48 -3.09
CA GLY A 7 11.91 -15.79 -2.75
C GLY A 7 12.92 -14.85 -3.40
N ASP A 8 12.58 -13.58 -3.63
CA ASP A 8 13.53 -12.60 -4.17
C ASP A 8 13.89 -11.57 -3.09
N ALA A 9 15.14 -11.68 -2.64
CA ALA A 9 15.87 -10.83 -1.69
C ALA A 9 15.23 -10.63 -0.31
N LEU A 10 15.29 -11.66 0.55
CA LEU A 10 15.19 -11.46 2.00
C LEU A 10 16.25 -10.45 2.45
N GLN A 11 15.89 -9.51 3.33
CA GLN A 11 16.90 -8.65 3.93
C GLN A 11 17.81 -9.51 4.83
N PRO A 12 19.13 -9.22 4.93
CA PRO A 12 20.10 -10.06 5.67
C PRO A 12 19.77 -10.34 7.15
N ARG A 13 18.79 -9.62 7.71
CA ARG A 13 18.26 -9.77 9.07
C ARG A 13 17.18 -10.84 9.21
N GLU A 14 16.41 -11.10 8.15
CA GLU A 14 15.22 -11.97 8.19
C GLU A 14 15.61 -13.44 8.04
N GLU A 15 16.63 -13.74 7.23
CA GLU A 15 17.21 -15.08 7.12
C GLU A 15 17.72 -15.63 8.47
N ARG A 16 18.05 -14.74 9.42
CA ARG A 16 18.56 -15.11 10.74
C ARG A 16 17.49 -15.25 11.81
N SER A 17 16.27 -14.74 11.59
CA SER A 17 15.24 -14.67 12.63
C SER A 17 14.25 -15.84 12.59
N CYS A 18 14.28 -16.70 11.57
CA CYS A 18 13.26 -17.71 11.28
C CYS A 18 11.81 -17.15 11.28
N ALA A 19 11.66 -15.83 11.19
CA ALA A 19 10.37 -15.18 11.15
C ALA A 19 9.87 -15.17 9.72
N GLY A 20 8.57 -15.46 9.52
CA GLY A 20 7.95 -15.27 8.21
C GLY A 20 7.91 -13.78 7.86
N SER A 21 8.38 -13.41 6.68
CA SER A 21 8.31 -12.04 6.15
C SER A 21 7.14 -11.90 5.17
N TYR A 22 6.53 -10.71 5.17
CA TYR A 22 5.51 -10.33 4.20
C TYR A 22 5.94 -9.03 3.52
N ILE A 23 5.96 -9.04 2.18
CA ILE A 23 6.24 -7.85 1.37
C ILE A 23 4.89 -7.29 0.93
N SER A 24 4.60 -6.05 1.35
CA SER A 24 3.34 -5.37 0.99
C SER A 24 3.26 -5.11 -0.51
N ALA A 25 2.10 -5.45 -1.08
CA ALA A 25 1.73 -5.16 -2.45
C ALA A 25 1.80 -3.65 -2.71
N GLY A 26 1.19 -2.84 -1.84
CA GLY A 26 1.06 -1.39 -2.02
C GLY A 26 2.35 -0.57 -1.98
N GLY A 27 3.49 -1.13 -1.59
CA GLY A 27 4.71 -0.32 -1.47
C GLY A 27 6.02 -1.00 -1.79
N CYS A 28 6.08 -2.33 -1.77
CA CYS A 28 7.37 -3.01 -1.67
C CYS A 28 7.59 -4.14 -2.68
N THR A 29 6.54 -4.61 -3.37
CA THR A 29 6.65 -5.82 -4.23
C THR A 29 7.53 -5.65 -5.46
N ASN A 30 7.69 -4.43 -5.99
CA ASN A 30 8.54 -4.16 -7.17
C ASN A 30 9.67 -3.15 -6.92
N SER A 31 9.84 -2.62 -5.70
CA SER A 31 10.79 -1.53 -5.39
C SER A 31 10.63 -0.27 -6.26
N THR A 32 9.52 -0.15 -7.00
CA THR A 32 9.33 0.90 -8.00
C THR A 32 8.70 2.16 -7.43
N GLY A 33 8.17 2.15 -6.20
CA GLY A 33 7.35 3.27 -5.71
C GLY A 33 6.19 3.57 -6.66
N THR A 34 5.58 2.54 -7.26
CA THR A 34 4.45 2.65 -8.19
C THR A 34 3.19 2.00 -7.64
N GLY A 35 3.18 1.62 -6.36
CA GLY A 35 2.03 0.97 -5.77
C GLY A 35 0.83 1.91 -5.71
N GLY A 36 -0.38 1.35 -5.82
CA GLY A 36 -1.62 2.12 -5.84
C GLY A 36 -2.44 1.93 -4.58
N VAL A 37 -3.33 2.88 -4.26
CA VAL A 37 -4.23 2.79 -3.09
C VAL A 37 -5.05 1.48 -3.11
N THR A 38 -5.38 0.97 -4.30
CA THR A 38 -6.12 -0.29 -4.46
C THR A 38 -5.33 -1.52 -4.03
N GLU A 39 -4.01 -1.47 -4.03
CA GLU A 39 -3.15 -2.58 -3.62
C GLU A 39 -3.15 -2.78 -2.09
N ILE A 40 -3.52 -1.75 -1.32
CA ILE A 40 -3.80 -1.90 0.12
C ILE A 40 -4.94 -2.92 0.35
N PHE A 41 -5.90 -3.04 -0.57
CA PHE A 41 -6.99 -4.00 -0.43
C PHE A 41 -6.48 -5.44 -0.56
N THR A 42 -5.51 -5.65 -1.44
CA THR A 42 -4.77 -6.91 -1.57
C THR A 42 -3.98 -7.22 -0.29
N ASP A 43 -3.32 -6.21 0.30
CA ASP A 43 -2.61 -6.37 1.58
C ASP A 43 -3.56 -6.79 2.72
N ILE A 44 -4.74 -6.19 2.79
CA ILE A 44 -5.77 -6.54 3.78
C ILE A 44 -6.22 -7.99 3.61
N ASP A 45 -6.51 -8.44 2.37
CA ASP A 45 -6.89 -9.82 2.10
C ASP A 45 -5.77 -10.81 2.46
N ASN A 46 -4.52 -10.47 2.14
CA ASN A 46 -3.35 -11.27 2.52
C ASN A 46 -3.17 -11.37 4.04
N PHE A 47 -3.30 -10.27 4.77
CA PHE A 47 -3.29 -10.30 6.23
C PHE A 47 -4.43 -11.14 6.80
N GLY A 48 -5.62 -11.07 6.20
CA GLY A 48 -6.75 -11.92 6.56
C GLY A 48 -6.47 -13.41 6.43
N LYS A 49 -5.71 -13.82 5.41
CA LYS A 49 -5.26 -15.21 5.25
C LYS A 49 -4.20 -15.57 6.28
N ILE A 50 -3.19 -14.72 6.45
CA ILE A 50 -2.05 -14.95 7.37
C ILE A 50 -2.54 -15.08 8.82
N SER A 51 -3.49 -14.24 9.23
CA SER A 51 -3.99 -14.18 10.61
C SER A 51 -5.26 -15.01 10.87
N GLY A 52 -5.76 -15.75 9.87
CA GLY A 52 -6.93 -16.63 10.03
C GLY A 52 -8.27 -15.90 10.22
N VAL A 53 -8.38 -14.64 9.78
CA VAL A 53 -9.61 -13.81 9.86
C VAL A 53 -10.13 -13.40 8.49
N SER A 54 -10.02 -14.28 7.50
CA SER A 54 -10.27 -13.98 6.09
C SER A 54 -11.63 -13.33 5.83
N ASP A 55 -12.70 -13.74 6.51
CA ASP A 55 -14.03 -13.15 6.32
C ASP A 55 -14.09 -11.69 6.76
N LYS A 56 -13.46 -11.35 7.89
CA LYS A 56 -13.38 -9.95 8.36
C LYS A 56 -12.53 -9.09 7.43
N ALA A 57 -11.43 -9.66 6.93
CA ALA A 57 -10.57 -8.97 5.98
C ALA A 57 -11.27 -8.70 4.65
N LYS A 58 -12.02 -9.68 4.12
CA LYS A 58 -12.83 -9.52 2.91
C LYS A 58 -13.93 -8.48 3.09
N ASP A 59 -14.65 -8.52 4.22
CA ASP A 59 -15.66 -7.51 4.54
C ASP A 59 -15.05 -6.11 4.57
N LEU A 60 -13.89 -5.94 5.23
CA LEU A 60 -13.17 -4.68 5.25
C LEU A 60 -12.72 -4.24 3.85
N ALA A 61 -12.03 -5.10 3.10
CA ALA A 61 -11.53 -4.81 1.77
C ALA A 61 -12.67 -4.45 0.79
N SER A 62 -13.85 -5.06 0.92
CA SER A 62 -15.01 -4.76 0.07
C SER A 62 -15.60 -3.36 0.29
N LYS A 63 -15.41 -2.76 1.48
CA LYS A 63 -15.98 -1.45 1.84
C LYS A 63 -15.08 -0.28 1.45
N LEU A 64 -13.78 -0.51 1.33
CA LEU A 64 -12.81 0.55 1.07
C LEU A 64 -12.92 1.19 -0.32
N PRO A 65 -13.19 0.47 -1.43
CA PRO A 65 -13.39 1.08 -2.74
C PRO A 65 -14.46 2.17 -2.74
N ALA A 66 -15.59 1.93 -2.04
CA ALA A 66 -16.66 2.91 -1.93
C ALA A 66 -16.22 4.17 -1.16
N LYS A 67 -15.40 4.02 -0.11
CA LYS A 67 -14.86 5.17 0.65
C LYS A 67 -13.86 5.98 -0.16
N VAL A 68 -13.02 5.31 -0.96
CA VAL A 68 -12.08 5.99 -1.86
C VAL A 68 -12.84 6.76 -2.93
N ALA A 69 -13.84 6.14 -3.55
CA ALA A 69 -14.70 6.80 -4.54
C ALA A 69 -15.47 8.00 -3.95
N ASP A 70 -16.01 7.85 -2.74
CA ASP A 70 -16.69 8.94 -2.03
C ASP A 70 -15.73 10.12 -1.76
N THR A 71 -14.50 9.82 -1.35
CA THR A 71 -13.47 10.85 -1.14
C THR A 71 -13.13 11.57 -2.44
N ALA A 72 -12.90 10.83 -3.53
CA ALA A 72 -12.64 11.40 -4.85
C ALA A 72 -13.79 12.31 -5.33
N HIS A 73 -15.04 11.89 -5.10
CA HIS A 73 -16.23 12.70 -5.42
C HIS A 73 -16.29 14.01 -4.61
N HIS A 74 -15.95 13.99 -3.33
CA HIS A 74 -15.91 15.20 -2.50
C HIS A 74 -14.77 16.15 -2.91
N ILE A 75 -13.62 15.61 -3.30
CA ILE A 75 -12.46 16.40 -3.73
C ILE A 75 -12.66 17.00 -5.12
N GLY A 76 -13.26 16.30 -6.08
CA GLY A 76 -13.45 16.78 -7.45
C GLY A 76 -14.22 18.10 -7.56
N ASN A 77 -14.92 18.51 -6.50
CA ASN A 77 -15.64 19.79 -6.41
C ASN A 77 -14.84 20.93 -5.74
N GLN A 78 -13.59 20.68 -5.31
CA GLN A 78 -12.73 21.65 -4.64
C GLN A 78 -11.65 22.20 -5.60
N PRO A 79 -11.14 23.43 -5.37
CA PRO A 79 -9.99 23.94 -6.10
C PRO A 79 -8.77 23.03 -5.93
N LYS A 80 -8.11 22.70 -7.05
CA LYS A 80 -6.90 21.87 -7.05
C LYS A 80 -5.76 22.60 -6.34
N VAL A 81 -5.08 21.91 -5.42
CA VAL A 81 -3.91 22.40 -4.70
C VAL A 81 -2.69 21.61 -5.15
N SER A 82 -1.63 22.29 -5.56
CA SER A 82 -0.35 21.64 -5.81
C SER A 82 0.26 21.16 -4.50
N ALA A 83 0.37 19.85 -4.31
CA ALA A 83 0.99 19.22 -3.17
C ALA A 83 2.33 18.57 -3.56
N PHE A 84 3.28 18.58 -2.63
CA PHE A 84 4.55 17.88 -2.76
C PHE A 84 4.83 17.13 -1.46
N GLU A 85 5.05 15.83 -1.56
CA GLU A 85 5.38 14.97 -0.44
C GLU A 85 6.84 14.55 -0.48
N PHE A 86 7.49 14.59 0.69
CA PHE A 86 8.87 14.16 0.84
C PHE A 86 9.08 13.48 2.20
N ALA A 87 10.00 12.53 2.23
CA ALA A 87 10.49 11.90 3.45
C ALA A 87 11.87 12.47 3.80
N THR A 88 12.13 12.67 5.08
CA THR A 88 13.47 13.02 5.57
C THR A 88 14.13 11.80 6.18
N ILE A 89 15.26 11.36 5.61
CA ILE A 89 16.04 10.22 6.10
C ILE A 89 17.46 10.70 6.36
N SER A 90 17.91 10.60 7.61
CA SER A 90 19.25 11.06 8.05
C SER A 90 19.59 12.49 7.61
N GLY A 91 18.60 13.39 7.67
CA GLY A 91 18.77 14.81 7.30
C GLY A 91 18.76 15.09 5.80
N GLN A 92 18.49 14.09 4.95
CA GLN A 92 18.33 14.26 3.50
C GLN A 92 16.84 14.14 3.12
N CYS A 93 16.39 14.95 2.17
CA CYS A 93 15.02 14.90 1.64
C CYS A 93 14.94 14.00 0.41
N TYR A 94 13.91 13.15 0.37
CA TYR A 94 13.61 12.24 -0.74
C TYR A 94 12.17 12.44 -1.17
N THR A 95 11.93 12.44 -2.49
CA THR A 95 10.57 12.37 -3.04
C THR A 95 9.94 11.03 -2.69
N VAL A 96 8.66 11.06 -2.29
CA VAL A 96 7.87 9.85 -2.04
C VAL A 96 7.06 9.53 -3.29
N GLY A 97 6.99 8.25 -3.65
CA GLY A 97 6.14 7.71 -4.70
C GLY A 97 5.26 6.60 -4.12
N GLY A 98 4.47 5.94 -4.95
CA GLY A 98 3.67 4.79 -4.57
C GLY A 98 2.28 5.20 -4.11
N VAL A 99 1.77 4.54 -3.08
CA VAL A 99 0.39 4.70 -2.61
C VAL A 99 0.10 6.15 -2.26
N GLU A 100 1.06 6.87 -1.69
CA GLU A 100 0.87 8.25 -1.29
C GLU A 100 0.80 9.18 -2.51
N LEU A 101 1.63 8.95 -3.53
CA LEU A 101 1.54 9.68 -4.80
C LEU A 101 0.25 9.34 -5.56
N ASP A 102 -0.19 8.07 -5.54
CA ASP A 102 -1.48 7.66 -6.13
C ASP A 102 -2.66 8.34 -5.42
N ALA A 103 -2.63 8.39 -4.08
CA ALA A 103 -3.65 9.09 -3.29
C ALA A 103 -3.66 10.59 -3.58
N LEU A 104 -2.49 11.22 -3.72
CA LEU A 104 -2.40 12.61 -4.17
C LEU A 104 -2.96 12.76 -5.58
N ASN A 105 -2.62 11.90 -6.53
CA ASN A 105 -3.10 11.97 -7.91
C ASN A 105 -4.63 11.85 -8.03
N GLN A 106 -5.27 11.03 -7.17
CA GLN A 106 -6.73 10.94 -7.07
C GLN A 106 -7.39 12.26 -6.61
N SER A 107 -6.63 13.21 -6.06
CA SER A 107 -7.10 14.55 -5.69
C SER A 107 -6.90 15.60 -6.79
N VAL A 108 -6.19 15.27 -7.89
CA VAL A 108 -5.73 16.23 -8.90
C VAL A 108 -6.22 15.96 -10.33
N GLU A 109 -6.89 14.84 -10.63
CA GLU A 109 -7.60 14.62 -11.91
C GLU A 109 -9.06 15.04 -11.84
#